data_AF-A0A845RAZ2-F1
#
_entry.id   AF-A0A845RAZ2-F1
#
_cell.length_a   1.000
_cell.length_b   1.000
_cell.length_c   1.000
_cell.angle_alpha   90.00
_cell.angle_beta   90.00
_cell.angle_gamma   90.00
#
_symmetry.space_group_name_H-M   'P 1'
#
loop_
_entity.id
_entity.type
_entity.pdbx_description
1 polymer ?
#
loop_
_entity_poly.entity_id
_entity_poly.type
_entity_poly.pdbx_seq_one_letter_code
_entity_poly.pdbx_strand_id
1 'polypeptide(L)'
;MRRKDVKTIIAYFYGIPAQRRLLDQERAELEDEYSSLRGTSYDGMPHSSTPGKPTEALALQADARNVWGKLEAVAVRVHVLETDREKIQDCMNAINGEYTRLILYRYRDKYSWVKIAVKMGITERTAKRWGERALDRLGEALEEVSMPDEILGRASRARV
;
A
#
# COMPACT_ATOMS: atom_id res chain seq x y z
N MET A 1 -15.44 -8.99 12.76
CA MET A 1 -14.53 -7.86 13.09
C MET A 1 -15.39 -6.65 13.45
N ARG A 2 -14.93 -5.68 14.28
CA ARG A 2 -15.78 -4.50 14.60
C ARG A 2 -15.92 -3.57 13.38
N ARG A 3 -17.10 -2.97 13.17
CA ARG A 3 -17.36 -2.06 12.04
C ARG A 3 -16.38 -0.88 11.94
N LYS A 4 -15.86 -0.38 13.07
CA LYS A 4 -14.85 0.69 13.08
C LYS A 4 -13.56 0.23 12.39
N ASP A 5 -13.13 -0.98 12.69
CA ASP A 5 -11.89 -1.57 12.18
C ASP A 5 -12.03 -1.90 10.69
N VAL A 6 -13.20 -2.42 10.28
CA VAL A 6 -13.54 -2.63 8.87
C VAL A 6 -13.47 -1.32 8.08
N LYS A 7 -13.96 -0.20 8.63
CA LYS A 7 -13.85 1.11 7.99
C LYS A 7 -12.39 1.57 7.85
N THR A 8 -11.55 1.31 8.86
CA THR A 8 -10.11 1.59 8.80
C THR A 8 -9.45 0.79 7.67
N ILE A 9 -9.76 -0.51 7.55
CA ILE A 9 -9.24 -1.37 6.48
C ILE A 9 -9.72 -0.91 5.10
N ILE A 10 -11.00 -0.53 4.96
CA ILE A 10 -11.53 0.01 3.70
C ILE A 10 -10.80 1.32 3.32
N ALA A 11 -10.57 2.21 4.30
CA ALA A 11 -9.86 3.45 4.07
C ALA A 11 -8.42 3.18 3.60
N TYR A 12 -7.72 2.29 4.30
CA TYR A 12 -6.39 1.81 3.92
C TYR A 12 -6.38 1.24 2.50
N PHE A 13 -7.31 0.34 2.17
CA PHE A 13 -7.42 -0.27 0.84
C PHE A 13 -7.49 0.76 -0.30
N TYR A 14 -8.31 1.80 -0.14
CA TYR A 14 -8.39 2.87 -1.14
C TYR A 14 -7.20 3.85 -1.10
N GLY A 15 -6.42 3.86 -0.01
CA GLY A 15 -5.17 4.60 0.14
C GLY A 15 -3.94 3.89 -0.42
N ILE A 16 -3.96 2.56 -0.57
CA ILE A 16 -2.83 1.76 -1.10
C ILE A 16 -2.28 2.32 -2.42
N PRO A 17 -3.10 2.71 -3.44
CA PRO A 17 -2.55 3.26 -4.67
C PRO A 17 -1.74 4.55 -4.47
N ALA A 18 -2.09 5.38 -3.50
CA ALA A 18 -1.29 6.57 -3.17
C ALA A 18 0.03 6.19 -2.49
N GLN A 19 -0.02 5.23 -1.55
CA GLN A 19 1.19 4.71 -0.90
C GLN A 19 2.15 4.04 -1.89
N ARG A 20 1.62 3.30 -2.88
CA ARG A 20 2.42 2.68 -3.94
C ARG A 20 3.21 3.71 -4.73
N ARG A 21 2.58 4.82 -5.13
CA ARG A 21 3.26 5.92 -5.85
C ARG A 21 4.41 6.52 -5.05
N LEU A 22 4.24 6.68 -3.73
CA LEU A 22 5.31 7.19 -2.86
C LEU A 22 6.50 6.22 -2.80
N LEU A 23 6.24 4.91 -2.73
CA LEU A 23 7.28 3.89 -2.75
C LEU A 23 7.98 3.80 -4.11
N ASP A 24 7.25 3.97 -5.20
CA ASP A 24 7.82 3.98 -6.55
C ASP A 24 8.75 5.20 -6.74
N GLN A 25 8.38 6.35 -6.16
CA GLN A 25 9.25 7.52 -6.12
C GLN A 25 10.50 7.29 -5.24
N GLU A 26 10.32 6.77 -4.02
CA GLU A 26 11.44 6.42 -3.11
C GLU A 26 12.41 5.44 -3.80
N ARG A 27 11.88 4.45 -4.51
CA ARG A 27 12.68 3.51 -5.30
C ARG A 27 13.48 4.21 -6.40
N ALA A 28 12.85 5.09 -7.19
CA ALA A 28 13.52 5.80 -8.27
C ALA A 28 14.68 6.67 -7.74
N GLU A 29 14.45 7.38 -6.63
CA GLU A 29 15.48 8.20 -5.97
C GLU A 29 16.67 7.33 -5.48
N LEU A 30 16.40 6.16 -4.91
CA LEU A 30 17.43 5.22 -4.48
C LEU A 30 18.19 4.57 -5.66
N GLU A 31 17.51 4.27 -6.76
CA GLU A 31 18.12 3.74 -7.97
C GLU A 31 19.05 4.77 -8.63
N ASP A 32 18.67 6.05 -8.65
CA ASP A 32 19.50 7.16 -9.12
C ASP A 32 20.74 7.38 -8.22
N GLU A 33 20.57 7.30 -6.90
CA GLU A 33 21.67 7.36 -5.92
C GLU A 33 22.65 6.18 -6.14
N TYR A 34 22.12 4.97 -6.28
CA TYR A 34 22.94 3.78 -6.53
C TYR A 34 23.72 3.87 -7.86
N SER A 35 23.06 4.35 -8.92
CA SER A 35 23.68 4.57 -10.23
C SER A 35 24.81 5.59 -10.16
N SER A 36 24.62 6.69 -9.41
CA SER A 36 25.63 7.73 -9.20
C SER A 36 26.87 7.22 -8.43
N LEU A 37 26.66 6.35 -7.43
CA LEU A 37 27.74 5.67 -6.71
C LEU A 37 28.52 4.68 -7.61
N ARG A 38 27.87 4.10 -8.62
CA ARG A 38 28.49 3.23 -9.64
C ARG A 38 29.20 4.02 -10.75
N GLY A 39 28.65 5.17 -11.16
CA GLY A 39 29.13 6.00 -12.27
C GLY A 39 30.36 6.84 -11.94
N THR A 40 30.70 7.01 -10.66
CA THR A 40 31.97 7.63 -10.22
C THR A 40 33.19 6.72 -10.41
N SER A 41 33.00 5.51 -10.94
CA SER A 41 34.04 4.56 -11.30
C SER A 41 34.46 4.69 -12.78
N TYR A 42 35.46 5.54 -13.03
CA TYR A 42 36.46 5.42 -14.11
C TYR A 42 36.04 5.52 -15.58
N ASP A 43 35.67 6.71 -16.07
CA ASP A 43 35.85 7.05 -17.49
C ASP A 43 36.64 8.36 -17.61
N GLY A 44 37.97 8.26 -17.72
CA GLY A 44 38.83 9.40 -18.04
C GLY A 44 40.03 9.70 -17.13
N MET A 45 40.59 8.74 -16.37
CA MET A 45 41.85 8.99 -15.65
C MET A 45 43.05 8.39 -16.42
N PRO A 46 44.04 9.21 -16.86
CA PRO A 46 45.26 8.69 -17.46
C PRO A 46 46.03 7.87 -16.42
N HIS A 47 46.59 6.75 -16.85
CA HIS A 47 47.36 5.82 -16.02
C HIS A 47 48.44 6.54 -15.20
N SER A 48 48.14 6.87 -13.94
CA SER A 48 49.16 7.24 -12.95
C SER A 48 49.04 6.33 -11.74
N SER A 49 50.13 5.62 -11.49
CA SER A 49 50.30 4.57 -10.48
C SER A 49 50.37 5.17 -9.07
N THR A 50 49.27 5.72 -8.58
CA THR A 50 49.16 6.20 -7.20
C THR A 50 48.43 5.14 -6.35
N PRO A 51 49.01 4.60 -5.26
CA PRO A 51 48.32 3.67 -4.38
C PRO A 51 47.21 4.38 -3.57
N GLY A 52 46.04 4.56 -4.19
CA GLY A 52 44.93 5.34 -3.66
C GLY A 52 44.04 4.57 -2.69
N LYS A 53 44.32 4.72 -1.39
CA LYS A 53 43.39 4.72 -0.24
C LYS A 53 42.30 3.62 -0.16
N PRO A 54 42.56 2.49 0.51
CA PRO A 54 41.55 1.45 0.79
C PRO A 54 40.33 1.96 1.57
N THR A 55 40.47 3.00 2.38
CA THR A 55 39.38 3.57 3.19
C THR A 55 38.29 4.24 2.35
N GLU A 56 38.64 4.92 1.26
CA GLU A 56 37.66 5.59 0.37
C GLU A 56 36.86 4.55 -0.43
N ALA A 57 37.53 3.49 -0.91
CA ALA A 57 36.86 2.36 -1.57
C ALA A 57 35.92 1.60 -0.61
N LEU A 58 36.33 1.40 0.64
CA LEU A 58 35.49 0.77 1.68
C LEU A 58 34.27 1.64 2.04
N ALA A 59 34.41 2.97 2.07
CA ALA A 59 33.31 3.89 2.32
C ALA A 59 32.26 3.82 1.20
N LEU A 60 32.68 3.91 -0.07
CA LEU A 60 31.78 3.76 -1.23
C LEU A 60 31.06 2.41 -1.24
N GLN A 61 31.75 1.33 -0.83
CA GLN A 61 31.14 0.00 -0.72
C GLN A 61 30.10 -0.07 0.40
N ALA A 62 30.34 0.58 1.55
CA ALA A 62 29.39 0.64 2.64
C ALA A 62 28.14 1.43 2.26
N ASP A 63 28.30 2.55 1.55
CA ASP A 63 27.18 3.38 1.06
C ASP A 63 26.34 2.62 0.02
N ALA A 64 26.98 1.94 -0.94
CA ALA A 64 26.28 1.11 -1.92
C ALA A 64 25.48 -0.04 -1.25
N ARG A 65 26.02 -0.65 -0.18
CA ARG A 65 25.31 -1.68 0.60
C ARG A 65 24.12 -1.09 1.37
N ASN A 66 24.25 0.13 1.88
CA ASN A 66 23.17 0.84 2.56
C ASN A 66 22.00 1.15 1.59
N VAL A 67 22.30 1.69 0.40
CA VAL A 67 21.28 1.96 -0.62
C VAL A 67 20.59 0.67 -1.07
N TRP A 68 21.34 -0.42 -1.26
CA TRP A 68 20.78 -1.73 -1.57
C TRP A 68 19.81 -2.22 -0.49
N GLY A 69 20.17 -2.11 0.79
CA GLY A 69 19.30 -2.50 1.90
C GLY A 69 18.00 -1.68 1.95
N LYS A 70 18.05 -0.39 1.59
CA LYS A 70 16.85 0.45 1.48
C LYS A 70 15.96 0.01 0.31
N LEU A 71 16.54 -0.32 -0.85
CA LEU A 71 15.80 -0.85 -2.00
C LEU A 71 15.08 -2.16 -1.66
N GLU A 72 15.75 -3.06 -0.95
CA GLU A 72 15.15 -4.31 -0.46
C GLU A 72 13.99 -4.04 0.50
N ALA A 73 14.16 -3.09 1.44
CA ALA A 73 13.09 -2.69 2.35
C ALA A 73 11.88 -2.10 1.60
N VAL A 74 12.09 -1.29 0.56
CA VAL A 74 11.03 -0.78 -0.31
C VAL A 74 10.32 -1.93 -1.03
N ALA A 75 11.06 -2.88 -1.59
CA ALA A 75 10.49 -4.05 -2.27
C ALA A 75 9.60 -4.90 -1.32
N VAL A 76 10.05 -5.12 -0.08
CA VAL A 76 9.25 -5.81 0.94
C VAL A 76 7.97 -5.04 1.27
N ARG A 77 8.06 -3.70 1.48
CA ARG A 77 6.88 -2.85 1.76
C ARG A 77 5.86 -2.90 0.62
N VAL A 78 6.35 -2.85 -0.61
CA VAL A 78 5.55 -3.00 -1.83
C VAL A 78 4.81 -4.33 -1.85
N HIS A 79 5.52 -5.44 -1.63
CA HIS A 79 4.94 -6.77 -1.66
C HIS A 79 3.83 -6.92 -0.62
N VAL A 80 4.08 -6.44 0.61
CA VAL A 80 3.08 -6.44 1.69
C VAL A 80 1.83 -5.64 1.31
N LEU A 81 1.98 -4.46 0.71
CA LEU A 81 0.83 -3.65 0.27
C LEU A 81 0.01 -4.34 -0.82
N GLU A 82 0.66 -5.02 -1.77
CA GLU A 82 -0.02 -5.75 -2.84
C GLU A 82 -0.75 -6.97 -2.30
N THR A 83 -0.11 -7.76 -1.44
CA THR A 83 -0.75 -8.90 -0.77
C THR A 83 -1.94 -8.46 0.09
N ASP A 84 -1.80 -7.38 0.87
CA ASP A 84 -2.92 -6.84 1.65
C ASP A 84 -4.07 -6.40 0.73
N ARG A 85 -3.75 -5.72 -0.38
CA ARG A 85 -4.74 -5.27 -1.36
C ARG A 85 -5.50 -6.45 -1.97
N GLU A 86 -4.80 -7.50 -2.38
CA GLU A 86 -5.39 -8.71 -2.95
C GLU A 86 -6.32 -9.39 -1.96
N LYS A 87 -5.86 -9.62 -0.73
CA LYS A 87 -6.67 -10.20 0.34
C LYS A 87 -7.96 -9.40 0.59
N ILE A 88 -7.86 -8.08 0.71
CA ILE A 88 -9.04 -7.22 0.94
C ILE A 88 -9.96 -7.24 -0.29
N GLN A 89 -9.40 -7.26 -1.50
CA GLN A 89 -10.18 -7.35 -2.73
C GLN A 89 -10.93 -8.67 -2.83
N ASP A 90 -10.33 -9.79 -2.42
CA ASP A 90 -10.97 -11.10 -2.36
C ASP A 90 -12.13 -11.11 -1.36
N CYS A 91 -11.95 -10.53 -0.17
CA CYS A 91 -13.04 -10.35 0.78
C CYS A 91 -14.20 -9.51 0.20
N MET A 92 -13.87 -8.44 -0.54
CA MET A 92 -14.85 -7.60 -1.22
C MET A 92 -15.61 -8.34 -2.35
N ASN A 93 -14.96 -9.31 -2.99
CA ASN A 93 -15.55 -10.15 -4.03
C ASN A 93 -16.39 -11.30 -3.45
N ALA A 94 -16.07 -11.75 -2.23
CA ALA A 94 -16.81 -12.82 -1.54
C ALA A 94 -18.19 -12.38 -1.03
N ILE A 95 -18.39 -11.08 -0.77
CA ILE A 95 -19.68 -10.55 -0.33
C ILE A 95 -20.62 -10.28 -1.51
N ASN A 96 -21.93 -10.17 -1.23
CA ASN A 96 -22.96 -9.87 -2.23
C ASN A 96 -22.62 -8.61 -3.05
N GLY A 97 -22.72 -8.69 -4.38
CA GLY A 97 -22.34 -7.61 -5.29
C GLY A 97 -23.11 -6.28 -5.11
N GLU A 98 -24.30 -6.28 -4.51
CA GLU A 98 -24.99 -5.05 -4.10
C GLU A 98 -24.31 -4.40 -2.88
N TYR A 99 -23.85 -5.20 -1.93
CA TYR A 99 -23.07 -4.72 -0.78
C TYR A 99 -21.71 -4.20 -1.21
N THR A 100 -21.02 -4.90 -2.14
CA THR A 100 -19.77 -4.42 -2.75
C THR A 100 -19.98 -3.06 -3.43
N ARG A 101 -21.03 -2.92 -4.24
CA ARG A 101 -21.40 -1.64 -4.88
C ARG A 101 -21.66 -0.53 -3.87
N LEU A 102 -22.37 -0.83 -2.79
CA LEU A 102 -22.67 0.13 -1.73
C LEU A 102 -21.39 0.61 -1.05
N ILE A 103 -20.45 -0.30 -0.73
CA ILE A 103 -19.15 0.05 -0.14
C ILE A 103 -18.34 0.93 -1.12
N LEU A 104 -18.31 0.60 -2.41
CA LEU A 104 -17.65 1.41 -3.44
C LEU A 104 -18.23 2.83 -3.46
N TYR A 105 -19.55 2.97 -3.56
CA TYR A 105 -20.17 4.31 -3.57
C TYR A 105 -19.89 5.09 -2.29
N ARG A 106 -19.91 4.43 -1.13
CA ARG A 106 -19.77 5.12 0.16
C ARG A 106 -18.34 5.55 0.46
N TYR A 107 -17.37 4.69 0.17
CA TYR A 107 -15.99 4.85 0.63
C TYR A 107 -15.01 5.21 -0.48
N ARG A 108 -15.22 4.75 -1.71
CA ARG A 108 -14.44 5.17 -2.88
C ARG A 108 -14.94 6.50 -3.43
N ASP A 109 -16.21 6.53 -3.82
CA ASP A 109 -16.79 7.67 -4.55
C ASP A 109 -17.35 8.76 -3.61
N LYS A 110 -17.30 8.52 -2.28
CA LYS A 110 -17.72 9.44 -1.20
C LYS A 110 -19.17 9.94 -1.33
N TYR A 111 -20.08 9.13 -1.87
CA TYR A 111 -21.48 9.50 -2.03
C TYR A 111 -22.22 9.56 -0.68
N SER A 112 -23.21 10.47 -0.62
CA SER A 112 -24.17 10.51 0.48
C SER A 112 -25.13 9.33 0.41
N TRP A 113 -25.75 8.96 1.54
CA TRP A 113 -26.74 7.89 1.59
C TRP A 113 -27.93 8.14 0.65
N VAL A 114 -28.33 9.40 0.48
CA VAL A 114 -29.39 9.80 -0.46
C VAL A 114 -28.98 9.48 -1.90
N LYS A 115 -27.76 9.87 -2.31
CA LYS A 115 -27.26 9.59 -3.66
C LYS A 115 -27.09 8.08 -3.91
N ILE A 116 -26.64 7.33 -2.90
CA ILE A 116 -26.55 5.87 -2.96
C ILE A 116 -27.94 5.26 -3.15
N ALA A 117 -28.92 5.70 -2.37
CA ALA A 117 -30.31 5.24 -2.47
C ALA A 117 -30.89 5.48 -3.87
N VAL A 118 -30.71 6.68 -4.44
CA VAL A 118 -31.11 6.99 -5.81
C VAL A 118 -30.42 6.07 -6.83
N LYS A 119 -29.11 5.86 -6.72
CA LYS A 119 -28.35 4.99 -7.64
C LYS A 119 -28.74 3.51 -7.55
N MET A 120 -29.21 3.08 -6.39
CA MET A 120 -29.61 1.71 -6.10
C MET A 120 -31.11 1.46 -6.31
N GLY A 121 -31.92 2.50 -6.55
CA GLY A 121 -33.38 2.38 -6.66
C GLY A 121 -34.07 1.98 -5.35
N ILE A 122 -33.49 2.32 -4.19
CA ILE A 122 -34.01 1.98 -2.86
C ILE A 122 -34.21 3.24 -2.01
N THR A 123 -34.83 3.09 -0.83
CA THR A 123 -34.94 4.21 0.13
C THR A 123 -33.62 4.46 0.87
N GLU A 124 -33.41 5.69 1.35
CA GLU A 124 -32.24 6.03 2.16
C GLU A 124 -32.12 5.16 3.43
N ARG A 125 -33.25 4.85 4.07
CA ARG A 125 -33.29 3.96 5.24
C ARG A 125 -32.79 2.56 4.89
N THR A 126 -33.22 2.02 3.75
CA THR A 126 -32.77 0.72 3.25
C THR A 126 -31.27 0.77 2.93
N ALA A 127 -30.80 1.82 2.26
CA ALA A 127 -29.38 1.99 1.95
C ALA A 127 -28.50 2.03 3.21
N LYS A 128 -28.91 2.76 4.25
CA LYS A 128 -28.20 2.78 5.55
C LYS A 128 -28.15 1.40 6.19
N ARG A 129 -29.29 0.72 6.28
CA ARG A 129 -29.38 -0.64 6.85
C ARG A 129 -28.52 -1.65 6.07
N TRP A 130 -28.56 -1.60 4.74
CA TRP A 130 -27.74 -2.44 3.89
C TRP A 130 -26.26 -2.10 4.04
N GLY A 131 -25.91 -0.83 4.23
CA GLY A 131 -24.54 -0.41 4.48
C GLY A 131 -23.98 -0.96 5.79
N GLU A 132 -24.77 -0.99 6.86
CA GLU A 132 -24.37 -1.65 8.09
C GLU A 132 -24.15 -3.14 7.90
N ARG A 133 -25.08 -3.83 7.23
CA ARG A 133 -24.95 -5.26 6.92
C ARG A 133 -23.76 -5.56 6.01
N ALA A 134 -23.47 -4.69 5.04
CA ALA A 134 -22.32 -4.82 4.16
C ALA A 134 -21.01 -4.77 4.95
N LEU A 135 -20.91 -3.88 5.94
CA LEU A 135 -19.75 -3.81 6.83
C LEU A 135 -19.64 -5.04 7.73
N ASP A 136 -20.75 -5.57 8.23
CA ASP A 136 -20.74 -6.80 9.03
C ASP A 136 -20.26 -7.98 8.19
N ARG A 137 -20.81 -8.16 6.98
CA ARG A 137 -20.40 -9.24 6.06
C ARG A 137 -18.95 -9.13 5.61
N LEU A 138 -18.47 -7.93 5.33
CA LEU A 138 -17.06 -7.73 5.02
C LEU A 138 -16.19 -8.01 6.26
N GLY A 139 -16.66 -7.62 7.45
CA GLY A 139 -15.97 -7.90 8.70
C GLY A 139 -15.90 -9.39 9.05
N GLU A 140 -16.90 -10.18 8.68
CA GLU A 140 -16.87 -11.65 8.73
C GLU A 140 -15.84 -12.19 7.74
N ALA A 141 -15.90 -11.76 6.48
CA ALA A 141 -14.96 -12.21 5.44
C ALA A 141 -13.49 -11.87 5.75
N LEU A 142 -13.24 -10.73 6.41
CA LEU A 142 -11.90 -10.32 6.82
C LEU A 142 -11.36 -11.14 7.99
N GLU A 143 -12.21 -11.67 8.88
CA GLU A 143 -11.77 -12.55 9.98
C GLU A 143 -11.30 -13.91 9.49
N GLU A 144 -11.79 -14.37 8.35
CA GLU A 144 -11.39 -15.63 7.73
C GLU A 144 -10.04 -15.55 6.99
N VAL A 145 -9.50 -14.34 6.79
CA VAL A 145 -8.21 -14.14 6.15
C VAL A 145 -7.08 -14.54 7.10
N SER A 146 -6.00 -15.09 6.55
CA SER A 146 -4.77 -15.32 7.32
C SER A 146 -4.21 -14.00 7.88
N MET A 147 -4.09 -13.92 9.21
CA MET A 147 -3.52 -12.82 10.00
C MET A 147 -4.28 -11.49 9.84
N PRO A 148 -5.56 -11.43 10.25
CA PRO A 148 -6.40 -10.24 10.06
C PRO A 148 -5.93 -9.04 10.90
N ASP A 149 -5.38 -9.31 12.08
CA ASP A 149 -4.85 -8.29 12.99
C ASP A 149 -3.62 -7.57 12.41
N GLU A 150 -2.85 -8.23 11.57
CA GLU A 150 -1.71 -7.59 10.90
C GLU A 150 -2.17 -6.55 9.88
N ILE A 151 -3.15 -6.93 9.05
CA ILE A 151 -3.76 -6.02 8.08
C ILE A 151 -4.36 -4.83 8.82
N LEU A 152 -5.10 -5.07 9.91
CA LEU A 152 -5.67 -4.01 10.73
C LEU A 152 -4.58 -3.13 11.37
N GLY A 153 -3.50 -3.74 11.87
CA GLY A 153 -2.38 -3.03 12.44
C GLY A 153 -1.71 -2.10 11.42
N ARG A 154 -1.48 -2.60 10.19
CA ARG A 154 -0.95 -1.79 9.07
C ARG A 154 -1.94 -0.70 8.66
N ALA A 155 -3.21 -1.02 8.52
CA ALA A 155 -4.26 -0.07 8.19
C ALA A 155 -4.41 1.05 9.23
N SER A 156 -4.24 0.74 10.52
CA SER A 156 -4.32 1.71 11.61
C SER A 156 -3.13 2.66 11.66
N ARG A 157 -1.96 2.21 11.17
CA ARG A 157 -0.74 3.03 11.05
C ARG A 157 -0.67 3.79 9.74
N ALA A 158 -1.38 3.33 8.72
CA ALA A 158 -1.50 4.02 7.45
C ALA A 158 -2.15 5.39 7.70
N ARG A 159 -1.44 6.46 7.33
CA ARG A 159 -2.02 7.79 7.26
C ARG A 159 -2.94 7.80 6.03
N VAL A 160 -4.25 7.82 6.24
CA VAL A 160 -5.28 7.87 5.18
C VAL A 160 -6.00 9.21 5.21
#